data_AF-A0A1T8VA19-F1
#
_entry.id   AF-A0A1T8VA19-F1
#
_cell.length_a   1.000
_cell.length_b   1.000
_cell.length_c   1.000
_cell.angle_alpha   90.00
_cell.angle_beta   90.00
_cell.angle_gamma   90.00
#
_symmetry.space_group_name_H-M   'P 1'
#
loop_
_entity.id
_entity.type
_entity.pdbx_description
1 polymer ?
#
loop_
_entity_poly.entity_id
_entity_poly.type
_entity_poly.pdbx_seq_one_letter_code
_entity_poly.pdbx_strand_id
1 'polypeptide(L)'
;MVQQMHTDEGGMAAAAGQFDHNCAQLKTLLKTVDGIGQALVPQFKGQSGSAAQAALARYQQAQQPLISEMDTISQNIRESGLQYGSSDQAGVAPITNAFNFGSH
;
A
#
# COMPACT_ATOMS: atom_id res chain seq x y z
N MET A 1 3.81 -25.20 -21.52
CA MET A 1 4.62 -25.00 -20.31
C MET A 1 4.05 -23.80 -19.58
N VAL A 2 3.22 -24.03 -18.56
CA VAL A 2 2.73 -22.93 -17.71
C VAL A 2 3.92 -22.53 -16.84
N GLN A 3 4.43 -21.34 -17.08
CA GLN A 3 5.51 -20.77 -16.29
C GLN A 3 4.97 -20.66 -14.86
N GLN A 4 5.42 -21.58 -14.01
CA GLN A 4 5.01 -21.68 -12.62
C GLN A 4 5.48 -20.38 -11.98
N MET A 5 4.55 -19.44 -11.81
CA MET A 5 4.72 -18.27 -10.97
C MET A 5 4.84 -18.74 -9.52
N HIS A 6 5.95 -19.39 -9.19
CA HIS A 6 6.54 -19.31 -7.85
C HIS A 6 7.10 -17.90 -7.71
N THR A 7 6.26 -16.89 -7.88
CA THR A 7 6.64 -15.49 -7.69
C THR A 7 6.99 -15.36 -6.22
N ASP A 8 8.29 -15.50 -5.94
CA ASP A 8 8.99 -15.31 -4.68
C ASP A 8 8.10 -14.72 -3.58
N GLU A 9 7.41 -15.57 -2.81
CA GLU A 9 6.53 -15.15 -1.72
C GLU A 9 7.26 -14.23 -0.73
N GLY A 10 8.55 -14.51 -0.50
CA GLY A 10 9.44 -13.66 0.30
C GLY A 10 9.65 -12.30 -0.35
N GLY A 11 9.89 -12.27 -1.66
CA GLY A 11 10.00 -11.04 -2.45
C GLY A 11 8.72 -10.20 -2.45
N MET A 12 7.54 -10.84 -2.53
CA MET A 12 6.26 -10.14 -2.52
C MET A 12 5.91 -9.60 -1.12
N ALA A 13 6.23 -10.35 -0.05
CA ALA A 13 6.09 -9.88 1.33
C ALA A 13 7.05 -8.71 1.65
N ALA A 14 8.28 -8.76 1.15
CA ALA A 14 9.24 -7.65 1.28
C ALA A 14 8.76 -6.40 0.52
N ALA A 15 8.25 -6.55 -0.71
CA ALA A 15 7.68 -5.45 -1.48
C ALA A 15 6.44 -4.85 -0.80
N ALA A 16 5.60 -5.67 -0.16
CA ALA A 16 4.46 -5.23 0.63
C ALA A 16 4.88 -4.36 1.82
N GLY A 17 5.87 -4.83 2.60
CA GLY A 17 6.41 -4.07 3.73
C GLY A 17 7.03 -2.74 3.29
N GLN A 18 7.75 -2.72 2.15
CA GLN A 18 8.29 -1.50 1.57
C GLN A 18 7.17 -0.53 1.13
N PHE A 19 6.09 -1.04 0.53
CA PHE A 19 4.95 -0.25 0.11
C PHE A 19 4.24 0.40 1.31
N ASP A 20 3.93 -0.37 2.35
CA ASP A 20 3.29 0.14 3.57
C ASP A 20 4.16 1.22 4.25
N HIS A 21 5.46 0.98 4.32
CA HIS A 21 6.41 1.96 4.86
C HIS A 21 6.43 3.26 4.06
N ASN A 22 6.49 3.18 2.73
CA ASN A 22 6.47 4.34 1.85
C ASN A 22 5.13 5.09 1.92
N CYS A 23 4.01 4.38 2.04
CA CYS A 23 2.70 4.98 2.25
C CYS A 23 2.62 5.73 3.58
N ALA A 24 3.14 5.17 4.67
CA ALA A 24 3.19 5.84 5.97
C ALA A 24 4.03 7.13 5.92
N GLN A 25 5.18 7.09 5.24
CA GLN A 25 6.02 8.26 5.01
C GLN A 25 5.30 9.32 4.18
N LEU A 26 4.65 8.92 3.08
CA LEU A 26 3.96 9.88 2.22
C LEU A 26 2.79 10.53 2.96
N LYS A 27 1.98 9.77 3.70
CA LYS A 27 0.89 10.31 4.54
C LYS A 27 1.42 11.31 5.57
N THR A 28 2.60 11.07 6.14
CA THR A 28 3.27 12.00 7.06
C THR A 28 3.69 13.28 6.34
N LEU A 29 4.34 13.17 5.18
CA LEU A 29 4.73 14.32 4.38
C LEU A 29 3.51 15.14 3.95
N LEU A 30 2.42 14.47 3.57
CA LEU A 30 1.18 15.12 3.18
C LEU A 30 0.64 16.01 4.30
N LYS A 31 0.60 15.50 5.54
CA LYS A 31 0.21 16.25 6.74
C LYS A 31 1.15 17.42 7.03
N THR A 32 2.46 17.22 6.87
CA THR A 32 3.45 18.28 7.08
C THR A 32 3.24 19.45 6.11
N VAL A 33 3.04 19.16 4.83
CA VAL A 33 2.77 20.20 3.81
C VAL A 33 1.45 20.91 4.08
N ASP A 34 0.41 20.19 4.50
CA ASP A 34 -0.86 20.83 4.88
C ASP A 34 -0.69 21.76 6.08
N GLY A 35 0.03 21.32 7.12
CA GLY A 35 0.33 22.14 8.30
C GLY A 35 1.15 23.40 7.97
N ILE A 36 2.17 23.28 7.12
CA ILE A 36 2.94 24.43 6.62
C ILE A 36 2.03 25.36 5.82
N GLY A 37 1.21 24.81 4.93
CA GLY A 37 0.25 25.56 4.13
C GLY A 37 -0.69 26.39 5.00
N GLN A 38 -1.32 25.76 5.99
CA GLN A 38 -2.22 26.43 6.94
C GLN A 38 -1.52 27.52 7.75
N ALA A 39 -0.28 27.29 8.19
CA ALA A 39 0.50 28.30 8.90
C ALA A 39 0.86 29.53 8.02
N LEU A 40 0.94 29.34 6.70
CA LEU A 40 1.24 30.40 5.74
C LEU A 40 -0.01 31.16 5.28
N VAL A 41 -1.22 30.59 5.39
CA VAL A 41 -2.49 31.24 4.99
C VAL A 41 -2.65 32.67 5.55
N PRO A 42 -2.36 32.96 6.83
CA PRO A 42 -2.49 34.31 7.38
C PRO A 42 -1.51 35.33 6.77
N GLN A 43 -0.40 34.86 6.18
CA GLN A 43 0.64 35.69 5.57
C GLN A 43 0.37 35.96 4.08
N PHE A 44 -0.51 35.17 3.46
CA PHE A 44 -0.88 35.31 2.06
C PHE A 44 -1.78 36.54 1.85
N LYS A 45 -1.21 37.60 1.25
CA LYS A 45 -1.93 38.83 0.88
C LYS A 45 -1.77 39.13 -0.62
N GLY A 46 -2.77 39.78 -1.19
CA GLY A 46 -2.79 40.15 -2.61
C GLY A 46 -2.97 38.94 -3.55
N GLN A 47 -2.73 39.18 -4.84
CA GLN A 47 -3.03 38.22 -5.91
C GLN A 47 -2.22 36.91 -5.81
N SER A 48 -0.97 36.98 -5.34
CA SER A 48 -0.14 35.80 -5.04
C SER A 48 -0.68 35.00 -3.87
N GLY A 49 -1.27 35.66 -2.88
CA GLY A 49 -1.92 35.00 -1.75
C GLY A 49 -3.17 34.21 -2.16
N SER A 50 -4.01 34.79 -3.02
CA SER A 50 -5.18 34.08 -3.57
C SER A 50 -4.78 32.84 -4.39
N ALA A 51 -3.69 32.93 -5.17
CA ALA A 51 -3.17 31.77 -5.90
C ALA A 51 -2.66 30.67 -4.97
N ALA A 52 -1.96 31.03 -3.89
CA ALA A 52 -1.47 30.07 -2.90
C ALA A 52 -2.61 29.38 -2.12
N GLN A 53 -3.67 30.13 -1.76
CA GLN A 53 -4.87 29.55 -1.13
C GLN A 53 -5.60 28.59 -2.08
N ALA A 54 -5.73 28.94 -3.36
CA ALA A 54 -6.33 28.05 -4.36
C ALA A 54 -5.49 26.78 -4.59
N ALA A 55 -4.16 26.89 -4.57
CA ALA A 55 -3.26 25.74 -4.65
C ALA A 55 -3.40 24.83 -3.41
N LEU A 56 -3.48 25.41 -2.20
CA LEU A 56 -3.68 24.66 -0.97
C LEU A 56 -5.04 23.92 -0.98
N ALA A 57 -6.11 24.57 -1.44
CA ALA A 57 -7.42 23.93 -1.55
C ALA A 57 -7.40 22.74 -2.53
N ARG A 58 -6.77 22.90 -3.70
CA ARG A 58 -6.59 21.78 -4.65
C ARG A 58 -5.74 20.66 -4.08
N TYR A 59 -4.70 21.01 -3.33
CA TYR A 59 -3.84 20.05 -2.66
C TYR A 59 -4.62 19.22 -1.63
N GLN A 60 -5.43 19.86 -0.77
CA GLN A 60 -6.31 19.19 0.20
C GLN A 60 -7.34 18.29 -0.47
N GLN A 61 -7.92 18.73 -1.60
CA GLN A 61 -8.86 17.92 -2.39
C GLN A 61 -8.19 16.67 -2.98
N ALA A 62 -6.94 16.76 -3.40
CA ALA A 62 -6.19 15.64 -3.98
C ALA A 62 -5.62 14.67 -2.91
N GLN A 63 -5.46 15.11 -1.67
CA GLN A 63 -4.95 14.27 -0.59
C GLN A 63 -5.85 13.09 -0.26
N GLN A 64 -7.16 13.33 -0.09
CA GLN A 64 -8.10 12.29 0.32
C GLN A 64 -8.17 11.10 -0.66
N PRO A 65 -8.35 11.30 -1.98
CA PRO A 65 -8.35 10.18 -2.91
C PRO A 65 -7.00 9.46 -2.95
N LEU A 66 -5.88 10.17 -2.81
CA LEU A 66 -4.55 9.56 -2.78
C LEU A 66 -4.36 8.65 -1.55
N ILE A 67 -4.79 9.11 -0.37
CA ILE A 67 -4.73 8.31 0.87
C ILE A 67 -5.62 7.07 0.73
N SER A 68 -6.83 7.24 0.20
CA SER A 68 -7.76 6.13 -0.03
C SER A 68 -7.20 5.09 -1.00
N GLU A 69 -6.55 5.53 -2.08
CA GLU A 69 -5.92 4.63 -3.05
C GLU A 69 -4.75 3.88 -2.41
N MET A 70 -3.93 4.55 -1.60
CA MET A 70 -2.84 3.90 -0.85
C MET A 70 -3.37 2.83 0.10
N ASP A 71 -4.44 3.12 0.84
CA ASP A 71 -5.07 2.14 1.72
C ASP A 71 -5.65 0.95 0.95
N THR A 72 -6.25 1.20 -0.21
CA THR A 72 -6.78 0.17 -1.10
C THR A 72 -5.67 -0.73 -1.64
N ILE A 73 -4.56 -0.16 -2.12
CA ILE A 73 -3.42 -0.94 -2.61
C ILE A 73 -2.78 -1.74 -1.47
N SER A 74 -2.57 -1.12 -0.30
CA SER A 74 -2.05 -1.83 0.89
C SER A 74 -2.96 -2.99 1.32
N GLN A 75 -4.28 -2.85 1.18
CA GLN A 75 -5.22 -3.93 1.45
C GLN A 75 -5.13 -5.02 0.39
N ASN A 76 -5.14 -4.68 -0.90
CA ASN A 76 -5.04 -5.64 -2.00
C ASN A 76 -3.74 -6.46 -1.94
N ILE A 77 -2.63 -5.83 -1.56
CA ILE A 77 -1.33 -6.50 -1.38
C ILE A 77 -1.41 -7.51 -0.22
N ARG A 78 -2.00 -7.13 0.92
CA ARG A 78 -2.18 -8.02 2.07
C ARG A 78 -3.09 -9.20 1.76
N GLU A 79 -4.23 -8.95 1.10
CA GLU A 79 -5.16 -10.00 0.68
C GLU A 79 -4.51 -10.96 -0.32
N SER A 80 -3.76 -10.44 -1.28
CA SER A 80 -3.01 -11.26 -2.24
C SER A 80 -1.96 -12.12 -1.52
N GLY A 81 -1.23 -11.57 -0.56
CA GLY A 81 -0.25 -12.32 0.24
C GLY A 81 -0.86 -13.44 1.09
N LEU A 82 -2.05 -13.23 1.68
CA LEU A 82 -2.77 -14.25 2.43
C LEU A 82 -3.27 -15.40 1.53
N GLN A 83 -3.75 -15.08 0.32
CA GLN A 83 -4.22 -16.10 -0.63
C GLN A 83 -3.09 -17.02 -1.10
N TYR A 84 -1.88 -16.49 -1.30
CA TYR A 84 -0.69 -17.31 -1.61
C TYR A 84 -0.29 -18.25 -0.46
N GLY A 85 -0.14 -17.72 0.77
CA GLY A 85 0.25 -18.56 1.92
C GLY A 85 -0.76 -19.67 2.25
N SER A 86 -2.05 -19.44 1.99
CA SER A 86 -3.08 -20.48 2.13
C SER A 86 -3.05 -21.53 1.02
N SER A 87 -2.67 -21.13 -0.20
CA SER A 87 -2.54 -22.03 -1.35
C SER A 87 -1.32 -22.95 -1.22
N ASP A 88 -0.22 -22.45 -0.65
CA ASP A 88 0.98 -23.26 -0.39
C ASP A 88 0.73 -24.29 0.73
N GLN A 89 0.04 -23.89 1.81
CA GLN A 89 -0.38 -24.84 2.86
C GLN A 89 -1.37 -25.90 2.35
N ALA A 90 -2.28 -25.54 1.44
CA ALA A 90 -3.20 -26.48 0.82
C ALA A 90 -2.49 -27.47 -0.14
N GLY A 91 -1.32 -27.12 -0.68
CA GLY A 91 -0.47 -28.00 -1.49
C GLY A 91 0.36 -29.02 -0.70
N VAL A 92 0.54 -28.82 0.62
CA VAL A 92 1.28 -29.73 1.52
C VAL A 92 0.38 -30.82 2.13
N ALA A 93 -0.92 -30.54 2.26
CA ALA A 93 -1.90 -31.48 2.79
C ALA A 93 -2.10 -32.79 1.97
N PRO A 94 -2.05 -32.81 0.62
CA PRO A 94 -2.25 -34.03 -0.16
C PRO A 94 -1.00 -34.93 -0.20
N ILE A 95 0.19 -34.36 -0.01
CA ILE A 95 1.45 -35.14 -0.08
C ILE A 95 1.64 -35.98 1.19
N THR A 96 1.24 -35.45 2.35
CA THR A 96 1.35 -36.17 3.63
C THR A 96 0.44 -37.42 3.67
N ASN A 97 -0.74 -37.36 3.03
CA ASN A 97 -1.62 -38.53 2.92
C ASN A 97 -1.11 -39.57 1.92
N ALA A 98 -0.36 -39.18 0.87
CA ALA A 98 0.16 -40.12 -0.11
C ALA A 98 1.32 -40.99 0.43
N PHE A 99 2.11 -40.48 1.38
CA PHE A 99 3.19 -41.27 2.01
C PHE A 99 2.70 -42.23 3.10
N ASN A 100 1.47 -42.09 3.59
CA ASN A 100 0.94 -42.91 4.68
C ASN A 100 0.24 -44.20 4.21
N PHE A 101 0.00 -44.38 2.90
CA PHE A 101 -0.67 -45.57 2.33
C PHE A 101 0.28 -46.57 1.64
N GLY A 102 1.59 -46.39 1.75
CA GLY A 102 2.58 -47.19 1.00
C GLY A 102 3.38 -48.24 1.79
N SER A 103 3.05 -48.53 3.06
CA SER A 103 3.89 -49.37 3.92
C SER A 103 3.18 -50.53 4.64
N HIS A 104 2.23 -51.21 3.98
CA HIS A 104 1.76 -52.54 4.39
C HIS A 104 1.66 -53.47 3.19
#